data_AF-A0A328R519-F1
#
_entry.id   AF-A0A328R519-F1
#
_cell.length_a   1.000
_cell.length_b   1.000
_cell.length_c   1.000
_cell.angle_alpha   90.00
_cell.angle_beta   90.00
_cell.angle_gamma   90.00
#
_symmetry.space_group_name_H-M   'P 1'
#
loop_
_entity.id
_entity.type
_entity.pdbx_description
1 polymer ?
#
loop_
_entity_poly.entity_id
_entity_poly.type
_entity_poly.pdbx_seq_one_letter_code
_entity_poly.pdbx_strand_id
1 'polypeptide(L)'
;MFKYYEYIVKKNHEEAVKWFQKAANQGDVYSKYSVYSHYSLGCMYQEGKGVDQDLNEAVRLYTLAADQGNAPAQYNLGWMYENVRGVNESFQKAARWYRLAVDQGHVEEQNALELTI
;
A
#
# COMPACT_ATOMS: atom_id res chain seq x y z
N MET A 1 -16.40 -4.75 28.53
CA MET A 1 -16.97 -4.25 27.25
C MET A 1 -15.87 -3.94 26.22
N PHE A 2 -14.82 -3.17 26.57
CA PHE A 2 -13.71 -2.82 25.66
C PHE A 2 -13.00 -4.02 24.99
N LYS A 3 -12.60 -5.04 25.76
CA LYS A 3 -11.92 -6.26 25.24
C LYS A 3 -12.73 -7.04 24.20
N TYR A 4 -14.07 -6.96 24.25
CA TYR A 4 -14.94 -7.64 23.29
C TYR A 4 -14.98 -6.92 21.93
N TYR A 5 -14.96 -5.58 21.95
CA TYR A 5 -14.85 -4.78 20.74
C TYR A 5 -13.50 -4.98 20.05
N GLU A 6 -12.39 -4.96 20.78
CA GLU A 6 -11.07 -5.23 20.22
C GLU A 6 -10.99 -6.63 19.59
N TYR A 7 -11.57 -7.64 20.26
CA TYR A 7 -11.64 -8.99 19.74
C TYR A 7 -12.42 -9.08 18.41
N ILE A 8 -13.59 -8.43 18.33
CA ILE A 8 -14.39 -8.41 17.09
C ILE A 8 -13.64 -7.67 15.98
N VAL A 9 -13.03 -6.51 16.29
CA VAL A 9 -12.26 -5.72 15.32
C VAL A 9 -11.10 -6.54 14.77
N LYS A 10 -10.33 -7.19 15.64
CA LYS A 10 -9.22 -8.06 15.23
C LYS A 10 -9.71 -9.19 14.31
N LYS A 11 -10.77 -9.89 14.71
CA LYS A 11 -11.34 -10.97 13.91
C LYS A 11 -11.82 -10.48 12.53
N ASN A 12 -12.43 -9.30 12.47
CA ASN A 12 -12.86 -8.71 11.21
C ASN A 12 -11.67 -8.37 10.30
N HIS A 13 -10.56 -7.88 10.86
CA HIS A 13 -9.33 -7.65 10.09
C HIS A 13 -8.75 -8.95 9.53
N GLU A 14 -8.69 -10.01 10.34
CA GLU A 14 -8.22 -11.34 9.90
C GLU A 14 -9.08 -11.90 8.76
N GLU A 15 -10.41 -11.73 8.84
CA GLU A 15 -11.30 -12.13 7.75
C GLU A 15 -11.11 -11.26 6.50
N ALA A 16 -10.95 -9.94 6.65
CA ALA A 16 -10.70 -9.04 5.54
C ALA A 16 -9.43 -9.42 4.76
N VAL A 17 -8.34 -9.77 5.47
CA VAL A 17 -7.09 -10.27 4.87
C VAL A 17 -7.36 -11.49 3.99
N LYS A 18 -8.11 -12.48 4.50
CA LYS A 18 -8.44 -13.70 3.73
C LYS A 18 -9.18 -13.36 2.44
N TRP A 19 -10.14 -12.44 2.50
CA TRP A 19 -10.89 -12.01 1.32
C TRP A 19 -10.02 -11.25 0.32
N PHE A 20 -9.16 -10.34 0.76
CA PHE A 20 -8.24 -9.63 -0.13
C PHE A 20 -7.21 -10.57 -0.76
N GLN A 21 -6.65 -11.51 -0.01
CA GLN A 21 -5.74 -12.51 -0.54
C GLN A 21 -6.42 -13.37 -1.60
N LYS A 22 -7.66 -13.79 -1.34
CA LYS A 22 -8.46 -14.55 -2.31
C LYS A 22 -8.73 -13.72 -3.56
N ALA A 23 -9.13 -12.46 -3.42
CA ALA A 23 -9.41 -11.58 -4.56
C ALA A 23 -8.15 -11.28 -5.40
N ALA A 24 -7.01 -11.05 -4.75
CA ALA A 24 -5.71 -10.88 -5.39
C ALA A 24 -5.30 -12.12 -6.21
N ASN A 25 -5.59 -13.32 -5.70
CA ASN A 25 -5.22 -14.59 -6.35
C ASN A 25 -6.24 -15.09 -7.40
N GLN A 26 -7.51 -14.69 -7.30
CA GLN A 26 -8.60 -15.18 -8.16
C GLN A 26 -8.94 -14.22 -9.31
N GLY A 27 -8.60 -12.94 -9.20
CA GLY A 27 -8.70 -12.02 -10.32
C GLY A 27 -7.65 -12.34 -11.38
N ASP A 28 -7.97 -12.07 -12.64
CA ASP A 28 -6.92 -11.79 -13.62
C ASP A 28 -6.00 -10.75 -12.97
N VAL A 29 -4.69 -11.00 -12.92
CA VAL A 29 -3.73 -10.27 -12.07
C VAL A 29 -3.76 -8.76 -12.36
N TYR A 30 -4.34 -8.38 -13.50
CA TYR A 30 -4.48 -7.04 -14.04
C TYR A 30 -5.91 -6.44 -13.99
N SER A 31 -6.85 -7.10 -13.33
CA SER A 31 -8.20 -6.56 -13.12
C SER A 31 -8.18 -5.45 -12.08
N LYS A 32 -8.96 -4.38 -12.31
CA LYS A 32 -9.14 -3.26 -11.36
C LYS A 32 -9.45 -3.72 -9.93
N TYR A 33 -10.17 -4.83 -9.74
CA TYR A 33 -10.47 -5.39 -8.42
C TYR A 33 -9.27 -6.05 -7.75
N SER A 34 -8.36 -6.64 -8.52
CA SER A 34 -7.10 -7.20 -8.02
C SER A 34 -6.16 -6.08 -7.54
N VAL A 35 -6.11 -4.96 -8.27
CA VAL A 35 -5.34 -3.76 -7.89
C VAL A 35 -5.74 -3.23 -6.50
N TYR A 36 -7.03 -3.01 -6.25
CA TYR A 36 -7.48 -2.54 -4.93
C TYR A 36 -7.27 -3.57 -3.83
N SER A 37 -7.31 -4.86 -4.17
CA SER A 37 -7.04 -5.94 -3.22
C SER A 37 -5.56 -5.96 -2.83
N HIS A 38 -4.64 -5.83 -3.79
CA HIS A 38 -3.21 -5.67 -3.53
C HIS A 38 -2.93 -4.44 -2.67
N TYR A 39 -3.51 -3.28 -3.01
CA TYR A 39 -3.35 -2.07 -2.21
C TYR A 39 -3.85 -2.26 -0.78
N SER A 40 -5.07 -2.78 -0.61
CA SER A 40 -5.69 -2.95 0.71
C SER A 40 -4.89 -3.96 1.55
N LEU A 41 -4.46 -5.07 0.96
CA LEU A 41 -3.64 -6.06 1.63
C LEU A 41 -2.26 -5.48 2.02
N GLY A 42 -1.68 -4.65 1.16
CA GLY A 42 -0.45 -3.91 1.47
C GLY A 42 -0.60 -3.02 2.71
N CYS A 43 -1.72 -2.30 2.85
CA CYS A 43 -2.01 -1.52 4.05
C CYS A 43 -2.13 -2.40 5.30
N MET A 44 -2.77 -3.57 5.19
CA MET A 44 -2.93 -4.48 6.32
C MET A 44 -1.59 -5.03 6.81
N TYR A 45 -0.67 -5.38 5.89
CA TYR A 45 0.70 -5.77 6.25
C TYR A 45 1.54 -4.61 6.77
N GLN A 46 1.37 -3.39 6.25
CA GLN A 46 2.06 -2.20 6.77
C GLN A 46 1.64 -1.90 8.22
N GLU A 47 0.35 -2.02 8.55
CA GLU A 47 -0.20 -1.65 9.86
C GLU A 47 -0.27 -2.83 10.85
N GLY A 48 0.01 -4.07 10.41
CA GLY A 48 -0.17 -5.26 11.24
C GLY A 48 -1.65 -5.52 11.61
N LYS A 49 -2.58 -5.14 10.73
CA LYS A 49 -4.02 -5.31 10.97
C LYS A 49 -4.48 -6.67 10.45
N GLY A 50 -4.81 -7.58 11.36
CA GLY A 50 -5.30 -8.92 11.01
C GLY A 50 -4.26 -9.86 10.41
N VAL A 51 -3.02 -9.40 10.26
CA VAL A 51 -1.80 -10.13 9.92
C VAL A 51 -0.64 -9.54 10.73
N ASP A 52 0.43 -10.30 10.91
CA ASP A 52 1.65 -9.75 11.46
C ASP A 52 2.21 -8.68 10.51
N GLN A 53 2.78 -7.62 11.09
CA GLN A 53 3.35 -6.53 10.30
C GLN A 53 4.53 -7.05 9.47
N ASP A 54 4.48 -6.82 8.16
CA ASP A 54 5.56 -7.15 7.22
C ASP A 54 5.71 -6.05 6.17
N LEU A 55 6.72 -5.20 6.36
CA LEU A 55 6.99 -4.07 5.48
C LEU A 55 7.52 -4.52 4.11
N ASN A 56 8.16 -5.69 4.01
CA ASN A 56 8.63 -6.20 2.72
C ASN A 56 7.46 -6.70 1.88
N GLU A 57 6.51 -7.40 2.51
CA GLU A 57 5.30 -7.85 1.84
C GLU A 57 4.40 -6.66 1.45
N ALA A 58 4.31 -5.64 2.31
CA ALA A 58 3.64 -4.38 1.97
C ALA A 58 4.28 -3.70 0.73
N VAL A 59 5.61 -3.60 0.66
CA VAL A 59 6.31 -3.07 -0.54
C VAL A 59 5.99 -3.90 -1.78
N ARG A 60 6.00 -5.22 -1.67
CA ARG A 60 5.68 -6.12 -2.80
C ARG A 60 4.26 -5.89 -3.33
N LEU A 61 3.29 -5.82 -2.43
CA LEU A 61 1.88 -5.62 -2.76
C LEU A 61 1.59 -4.22 -3.30
N TYR A 62 2.19 -3.19 -2.72
CA TYR A 62 2.10 -1.83 -3.28
C TYR A 62 2.74 -1.73 -4.66
N THR A 63 3.86 -2.42 -4.90
CA THR A 63 4.48 -2.47 -6.23
C THR A 63 3.51 -3.05 -7.26
N LEU A 64 2.85 -4.18 -6.95
CA LEU A 64 1.86 -4.79 -7.85
C LEU A 64 0.70 -3.84 -8.19
N ALA A 65 0.20 -3.07 -7.23
CA ALA A 65 -0.87 -2.11 -7.46
C ALA A 65 -0.36 -0.85 -8.19
N ALA A 66 0.83 -0.35 -7.83
CA ALA A 66 1.43 0.85 -8.39
C ALA A 66 1.81 0.68 -9.87
N ASP A 67 2.31 -0.50 -10.25
CA ASP A 67 2.64 -0.87 -11.64
C ASP A 67 1.40 -0.85 -12.55
N GLN A 68 0.20 -1.00 -11.98
CA GLN A 68 -1.08 -0.92 -12.68
C GLN A 68 -1.72 0.47 -12.60
N GLY A 69 -0.97 1.48 -12.16
CA GLY A 69 -1.43 2.86 -12.12
C GLY A 69 -2.24 3.22 -10.88
N ASN A 70 -2.26 2.41 -9.82
CA ASN A 70 -2.95 2.80 -8.59
C ASN A 70 -2.22 3.95 -7.89
N ALA A 71 -2.74 5.18 -8.02
CA ALA A 71 -2.11 6.36 -7.44
C ALA A 71 -1.92 6.30 -5.90
N PRO A 72 -2.87 5.79 -5.09
CA PRO A 72 -2.63 5.56 -3.67
C PRO A 72 -1.45 4.62 -3.38
N ALA A 73 -1.34 3.52 -4.12
CA ALA A 73 -0.23 2.58 -3.98
C ALA A 73 1.11 3.19 -4.42
N GLN A 74 1.12 4.00 -5.47
CA GLN A 74 2.32 4.73 -5.90
C GLN A 74 2.79 5.69 -4.80
N TYR A 75 1.88 6.45 -4.20
CA TYR A 75 2.22 7.31 -3.07
C TYR A 75 2.78 6.53 -1.88
N ASN A 76 2.09 5.48 -1.43
CA ASN A 76 2.54 4.67 -0.29
C ASN A 76 3.88 3.97 -0.58
N LEU A 77 4.09 3.50 -1.81
CA LEU A 77 5.36 2.91 -2.20
C LEU A 77 6.50 3.95 -2.20
N GLY A 78 6.22 5.18 -2.61
CA GLY A 78 7.16 6.30 -2.47
C GLY A 78 7.57 6.51 -1.03
N TRP A 79 6.59 6.59 -0.14
CA TRP A 79 6.80 6.74 1.31
C TRP A 79 7.59 5.61 1.92
N MET A 80 7.34 4.36 1.49
CA MET A 80 8.09 3.20 1.97
C MET A 80 9.57 3.24 1.54
N TYR A 81 9.87 3.68 0.31
CA TYR A 81 11.27 3.82 -0.11
C TYR A 81 12.00 4.92 0.66
N GLU A 82 11.33 6.03 0.93
CA GLU A 82 11.88 7.15 1.70
C GLU A 82 12.13 6.76 3.17
N ASN A 83 11.11 6.22 3.85
CA ASN A 83 11.10 6.10 5.31
C ASN A 83 11.57 4.73 5.82
N VAL A 84 11.41 3.65 5.04
CA VAL A 84 11.76 2.28 5.48
C VAL A 84 13.13 1.86 4.96
N ARG A 85 13.57 2.35 3.79
CA ARG A 85 14.83 1.91 3.16
C ARG A 85 15.96 2.94 3.17
N GLY A 86 15.68 4.24 3.35
CA GLY A 86 16.61 5.26 3.87
C GLY A 86 18.01 5.41 3.24
N VAL A 87 18.23 4.96 2.00
CA VAL A 87 19.51 5.08 1.27
C VAL A 87 19.33 5.91 -0.01
N ASN A 88 20.40 6.51 -0.54
CA ASN A 88 20.37 7.38 -1.73
C ASN A 88 19.59 6.80 -2.93
N GLU A 89 19.74 5.51 -3.21
CA GLU A 89 19.01 4.84 -4.30
C GLU A 89 17.49 4.74 -4.04
N SER A 90 17.10 4.67 -2.76
CA SER A 90 15.69 4.61 -2.36
C SER A 90 15.00 5.96 -2.51
N PHE A 91 15.69 7.08 -2.24
CA PHE A 91 15.11 8.42 -2.45
C PHE A 91 14.78 8.67 -3.93
N GLN A 92 15.63 8.24 -4.86
CA GLN A 92 15.33 8.34 -6.30
C GLN A 92 14.11 7.51 -6.70
N LYS A 93 13.97 6.31 -6.14
CA LYS A 93 12.77 5.47 -6.35
C LYS A 93 11.53 6.11 -5.75
N ALA A 94 11.65 6.71 -4.56
CA ALA A 94 10.56 7.41 -3.90
C ALA A 94 10.04 8.57 -4.77
N ALA A 95 10.95 9.45 -5.21
CA ALA A 95 10.62 10.59 -6.07
C ALA A 95 9.91 10.17 -7.37
N ARG A 96 10.35 9.07 -8.00
CA ARG A 96 9.68 8.52 -9.19
C ARG A 96 8.24 8.11 -8.90
N TRP A 97 7.99 7.42 -7.80
CA TRP A 97 6.65 6.95 -7.46
C TRP A 97 5.72 8.09 -7.04
N TYR A 98 6.23 9.05 -6.28
CA TYR A 98 5.48 10.25 -5.93
C TYR A 98 5.08 11.07 -7.16
N ARG A 99 5.99 11.25 -8.13
CA ARG A 99 5.66 11.94 -9.39
C ARG A 99 4.48 11.28 -10.11
N LEU A 100 4.45 9.96 -10.22
CA LEU A 100 3.35 9.24 -10.86
C LEU A 100 2.00 9.42 -10.14
N ALA A 101 2.01 9.54 -8.81
CA ALA A 101 0.79 9.81 -8.05
C ALA A 101 0.29 11.24 -8.28
N VAL A 102 1.22 12.20 -8.40
CA VAL A 102 0.93 13.62 -8.64
C VAL A 102 0.40 13.85 -10.05
N ASP A 103 1.01 13.20 -11.06
CA ASP A 103 0.55 13.27 -12.45
C ASP A 103 -0.90 12.76 -12.62
N GLN A 104 -1.37 11.94 -11.68
CA GLN A 104 -2.74 11.43 -11.61
C GLN A 104 -3.67 12.27 -10.72
N GLY A 105 -3.17 13.37 -10.14
CA GLY A 105 -3.93 14.25 -9.25
C GLY A 105 -4.24 13.68 -7.87
N HIS A 106 -3.57 12.59 -7.46
CA HIS A 106 -3.79 11.97 -6.15
C HIS A 106 -3.17 12.78 -5.00
N VAL A 107 -2.11 13.53 -5.30
CA VAL A 107 -1.44 14.42 -4.35
C VAL A 107 -1.41 15.81 -4.95
N GLU A 108 -1.76 16.81 -4.15
CA GLU A 108 -1.62 18.20 -4.58
C GLU A 108 -0.16 18.51 -4.91
N GLU A 109 0.07 19.15 -6.06
CA GLU A 109 1.40 19.43 -6.58
C GLU A 109 2.29 20.23 -5.60
N GLN A 110 1.67 21.01 -4.71
CA GLN A 110 2.38 21.75 -3.66
C GLN A 110 2.95 20.82 -2.58
N ASN A 111 2.24 19.75 -2.22
CA ASN A 111 2.73 18.72 -1.30
C ASN A 111 3.78 17.83 -1.99
N ALA A 112 3.72 17.71 -3.32
CA ALA A 112 4.71 16.96 -4.11
C ALA A 112 6.10 17.57 -4.11
N LEU A 113 6.18 18.91 -4.02
CA LEU A 113 7.46 19.61 -3.99
C LEU A 113 8.26 19.20 -2.76
N GLU A 114 7.65 19.01 -1.60
CA GLU A 114 8.31 18.48 -0.40
C GLU A 114 8.81 17.04 -0.57
N LEU A 115 8.15 16.23 -1.40
CA LEU A 115 8.45 14.81 -1.62
C LEU A 115 9.58 14.57 -2.66
N THR A 116 10.14 15.65 -3.23
CA THR A 116 11.16 15.60 -4.30
C THR A 116 12.47 16.31 -3.98
N ILE A 117 12.65 16.84 -2.76
CA ILE A 117 13.85 17.58 -2.31
C ILE A 117 14.61 16.76 -1.27
#